data_AF-A0A7S1HM22-F1
#
_entry.id   AF-A0A7S1HM22-F1
#
_cell.length_a   1.000
_cell.length_b   1.000
_cell.length_c   1.000
_cell.angle_alpha   90.00
_cell.angle_beta   90.00
_cell.angle_gamma   90.00
#
_symmetry.space_group_name_H-M   'P 1'
#
loop_
_entity.id
_entity.type
_entity.pdbx_description
1 polymer ?
#
loop_
_entity_poly.entity_id
_entity_poly.type
_entity_poly.pdbx_seq_one_letter_code
_entity_poly.pdbx_strand_id
1 'polypeptide(L)'
;AKPTKHAETDRFLPSSFPLLARMVRDARLLLLLCGLIVLTSEAAAVNVIVIGAGIGGLTAARTLVDNVELPEGTTCEVTVLEARDRIGGRTYTKPAAAFNFGDASGGVLDAGASWIHGSNPEHPTTKMCDALGLERKETIEDDIQLFSSTGTAVADTGASFGSFVEILEDAQWGASDGDSLWQSMAGVTASDGKTRDSEDNQYWLSGLEFNEGGKATTIGAVTVGQRGSEMDGKEEVLPGGYVQLVDALASGQVKVGTGVPQLDVSARNPPPESAKLNILLSREVVAIAKKGELIEVTMKDGEVMQADYVISTLPLGVLKTGTPTFDPPLSVSKTDAIERLAFGNVAKISILFESAWWASKITVDWFGITRSGETARGLSTQYVNMHKVAGKPVLMTFAVGPGEFQPRIPIPHVILLAQGDPPITH
;
A
#
# COMPACT_ATOMS: atom_id res chain seq x y z
N ALA A 1 -95.80 -25.33 -15.51
CA ALA A 1 -95.73 -26.69 -14.92
C ALA A 1 -95.65 -26.59 -13.39
N LYS A 2 -95.87 -27.71 -12.68
CA LYS A 2 -95.48 -27.95 -11.26
C LYS A 2 -94.23 -28.88 -11.26
N PRO A 3 -93.56 -29.20 -10.13
CA PRO A 3 -93.71 -28.72 -8.74
C PRO A 3 -92.62 -27.64 -8.44
N THR A 4 -91.84 -27.50 -7.34
CA THR A 4 -91.58 -28.26 -6.08
C THR A 4 -91.01 -27.31 -4.99
N LYS A 5 -90.75 -27.83 -3.78
CA LYS A 5 -89.91 -27.22 -2.72
C LYS A 5 -88.66 -28.08 -2.47
N HIS A 6 -87.66 -27.56 -1.76
CA HIS A 6 -87.04 -28.28 -0.64
C HIS A 6 -86.68 -27.30 0.49
N ALA A 7 -86.54 -27.81 1.72
CA ALA A 7 -86.27 -27.05 2.94
C ALA A 7 -85.53 -27.95 3.95
N GLU A 8 -84.91 -27.32 4.96
CA GLU A 8 -84.23 -27.96 6.11
C GLU A 8 -82.97 -28.79 5.72
N THR A 9 -81.94 -28.95 6.55
CA THR A 9 -81.97 -29.11 8.01
C THR A 9 -80.82 -28.43 8.77
N ASP A 10 -81.16 -27.71 9.84
CA ASP A 10 -80.28 -27.60 11.01
C ASP A 10 -80.20 -28.97 11.72
N ARG A 11 -78.99 -29.44 12.05
CA ARG A 11 -78.79 -30.59 12.94
C ARG A 11 -77.56 -30.46 13.84
N PHE A 12 -77.83 -30.22 15.13
CA PHE A 12 -77.15 -30.81 16.27
C PHE A 12 -75.65 -31.15 16.14
N LEU A 13 -74.79 -30.24 16.61
CA LEU A 13 -73.48 -30.63 17.16
C LEU A 13 -73.65 -31.03 18.64
N PRO A 14 -73.31 -32.27 19.05
CA PRO A 14 -73.45 -32.71 20.43
C PRO A 14 -72.48 -32.00 21.40
N SER A 15 -73.01 -31.55 22.55
CA SER A 15 -72.25 -30.86 23.60
C SER A 15 -71.46 -31.83 24.50
N SER A 16 -70.44 -32.52 23.97
CA SER A 16 -69.81 -33.63 24.70
C SER A 16 -68.30 -33.88 24.47
N PHE A 17 -67.48 -32.85 24.20
CA PHE A 17 -66.00 -33.00 24.16
C PHE A 17 -65.21 -31.86 24.87
N PRO A 18 -65.34 -31.70 26.19
CA PRO A 18 -64.54 -30.73 26.95
C PRO A 18 -63.03 -31.03 26.92
N LEU A 19 -62.64 -32.30 26.78
CA LEU A 19 -61.24 -32.72 26.63
C LEU A 19 -60.62 -32.23 25.32
N LEU A 20 -61.33 -32.36 24.19
CA LEU A 20 -60.80 -31.98 22.88
C LEU A 20 -60.63 -30.45 22.76
N ALA A 21 -61.59 -29.68 23.28
CA ALA A 21 -61.49 -28.23 23.35
C ALA A 21 -60.31 -27.76 24.22
N ARG A 22 -60.00 -28.50 25.30
CA ARG A 22 -58.84 -28.24 26.16
C ARG A 22 -57.53 -28.58 25.44
N MET A 23 -57.42 -29.77 24.85
CA MET A 23 -56.24 -30.17 24.05
C MET A 23 -55.94 -29.20 22.89
N VAL A 24 -56.95 -28.70 22.17
CA VAL A 24 -56.74 -27.71 21.09
C VAL A 24 -56.31 -26.35 21.63
N ARG A 25 -56.81 -25.94 22.82
CA ARG A 25 -56.37 -24.71 23.50
C ARG A 25 -54.94 -24.84 24.02
N ASP A 26 -54.59 -25.97 24.61
CA ASP A 26 -53.26 -26.24 25.15
C ASP A 26 -52.24 -26.41 24.01
N ALA A 27 -52.62 -27.04 22.89
CA ALA A 27 -51.80 -27.09 21.67
C ALA A 27 -51.59 -25.71 21.02
N ARG A 28 -52.60 -24.83 21.04
CA ARG A 28 -52.44 -23.42 20.63
C ARG A 28 -51.54 -22.64 21.59
N LEU A 29 -51.59 -22.93 22.89
CA LEU A 29 -50.67 -22.33 23.86
C LEU A 29 -49.24 -22.83 23.67
N LEU A 30 -49.06 -24.12 23.33
CA LEU A 30 -47.77 -24.70 22.95
C LEU A 30 -47.24 -24.07 21.66
N LEU A 31 -48.08 -23.87 20.63
CA LEU A 31 -47.70 -23.19 19.40
C LEU A 31 -47.39 -21.69 19.61
N LEU A 32 -48.04 -21.03 20.56
CA LEU A 32 -47.69 -19.66 20.97
C LEU A 32 -46.39 -19.61 21.79
N LEU A 33 -46.10 -20.62 22.61
CA LEU A 33 -44.84 -20.74 23.33
C LEU A 33 -43.68 -21.08 22.38
N CYS A 34 -43.85 -22.02 21.46
CA CYS A 34 -42.88 -22.28 20.39
C CYS A 34 -42.76 -21.09 19.42
N GLY A 35 -43.82 -20.31 19.22
CA GLY A 35 -43.80 -19.07 18.43
C GLY A 35 -43.15 -17.87 19.14
N LEU A 36 -43.09 -17.87 20.48
CA LEU A 36 -42.26 -16.94 21.26
C LEU A 36 -40.83 -17.44 21.43
N ILE A 37 -40.63 -18.77 21.39
CA ILE A 37 -39.31 -19.41 21.22
C ILE A 37 -38.99 -19.52 19.72
N VAL A 38 -39.22 -18.43 18.98
CA VAL A 38 -38.24 -18.04 17.99
C VAL A 38 -37.00 -17.67 18.79
N LEU A 39 -36.13 -18.66 19.00
CA LEU A 39 -34.74 -18.39 19.28
C LEU A 39 -34.22 -17.59 18.09
N THR A 40 -34.15 -16.27 18.25
CA THR A 40 -33.20 -15.47 17.50
C THR A 40 -31.83 -15.96 17.94
N SER A 41 -31.32 -16.99 17.26
CA SER A 41 -29.88 -17.19 17.18
C SER A 41 -29.31 -15.85 16.71
N GLU A 42 -28.50 -15.22 17.56
CA GLU A 42 -27.68 -14.11 17.10
C GLU A 42 -26.93 -14.60 15.88
N ALA A 43 -27.03 -13.87 14.77
CA ALA A 43 -26.31 -14.21 13.55
C ALA A 43 -24.82 -14.24 13.92
N ALA A 44 -24.18 -15.39 13.74
CA ALA A 44 -22.82 -15.58 14.23
C ALA A 44 -21.89 -14.65 13.43
N ALA A 45 -21.42 -13.58 14.05
CA ALA A 45 -20.54 -12.62 13.42
C ALA A 45 -19.09 -13.03 13.66
N VAL A 46 -18.32 -13.26 12.59
CA VAL A 46 -16.86 -13.38 12.63
C VAL A 46 -16.29 -11.98 12.48
N ASN A 47 -15.62 -11.48 13.50
CA ASN A 47 -15.13 -10.11 13.58
C ASN A 47 -13.65 -10.07 13.19
N VAL A 48 -13.30 -9.25 12.19
CA VAL A 48 -11.92 -9.13 11.70
C VAL A 48 -11.47 -7.67 11.76
N ILE A 49 -10.42 -7.41 12.53
CA ILE A 49 -9.75 -6.10 12.55
C ILE A 49 -8.55 -6.13 11.61
N VAL A 50 -8.47 -5.16 10.69
CA VAL A 50 -7.30 -4.94 9.83
C VAL A 50 -6.60 -3.66 10.26
N ILE A 51 -5.31 -3.74 10.59
CA ILE A 51 -4.53 -2.60 11.08
C ILE A 51 -3.71 -2.01 9.93
N GLY A 52 -3.97 -0.73 9.63
CA GLY A 52 -3.45 0.03 8.50
C GLY A 52 -4.39 0.03 7.29
N ALA A 53 -4.73 1.21 6.78
CA ALA A 53 -5.51 1.42 5.55
C ALA A 53 -4.65 1.83 4.35
N GLY A 54 -3.41 1.32 4.27
CA GLY A 54 -2.63 1.30 3.04
C GLY A 54 -3.10 0.20 2.08
N ILE A 55 -2.55 0.16 0.86
CA ILE A 55 -2.94 -0.82 -0.19
C ILE A 55 -2.98 -2.27 0.33
N GLY A 56 -2.05 -2.68 1.20
CA GLY A 56 -2.05 -4.03 1.79
C GLY A 56 -3.29 -4.31 2.65
N GLY A 57 -3.60 -3.44 3.60
CA GLY A 57 -4.77 -3.61 4.48
C GLY A 57 -6.10 -3.38 3.76
N LEU A 58 -6.16 -2.41 2.84
CA LEU A 58 -7.32 -2.20 1.98
C LEU A 58 -7.59 -3.42 1.08
N THR A 59 -6.55 -3.99 0.46
CA THR A 59 -6.67 -5.23 -0.33
C THR A 59 -7.08 -6.42 0.54
N ALA A 60 -6.52 -6.58 1.73
CA ALA A 60 -6.89 -7.65 2.65
C ALA A 60 -8.37 -7.55 3.07
N ALA A 61 -8.82 -6.37 3.50
CA ALA A 61 -10.21 -6.12 3.87
C ALA A 61 -11.17 -6.31 2.67
N ARG A 62 -10.79 -5.79 1.50
CA ARG A 62 -11.54 -5.97 0.24
C ARG A 62 -11.70 -7.44 -0.13
N THR A 63 -10.61 -8.22 -0.04
CA THR A 63 -10.59 -9.66 -0.34
C THR A 63 -11.51 -10.45 0.59
N LEU A 64 -11.53 -10.12 1.89
CA LEU A 64 -12.45 -10.74 2.86
C LEU A 64 -13.90 -10.45 2.50
N VAL A 65 -14.29 -9.17 2.38
CA VAL A 65 -15.67 -8.76 2.08
C VAL A 65 -16.15 -9.23 0.69
N ASP A 66 -15.23 -9.57 -0.23
CA ASP A 66 -15.56 -10.05 -1.58
C ASP A 66 -15.66 -11.56 -1.77
N ASN A 67 -15.05 -12.36 -0.88
CA ASN A 67 -14.86 -13.81 -1.10
C ASN A 67 -14.98 -14.67 0.17
N VAL A 68 -15.33 -14.11 1.33
CA VAL A 68 -15.50 -14.92 2.54
C VAL A 68 -16.80 -15.74 2.45
N GLU A 69 -16.65 -17.05 2.23
CA GLU A 69 -17.75 -18.01 2.30
C GLU A 69 -17.92 -18.47 3.75
N LEU A 70 -19.14 -18.35 4.28
CA LEU A 70 -19.49 -18.68 5.65
C LEU A 70 -20.75 -19.57 5.70
N PRO A 71 -20.99 -20.30 6.82
CA PRO A 71 -22.23 -21.04 7.04
C PRO A 71 -23.47 -20.13 6.94
N GLU A 72 -24.59 -20.71 6.52
CA GLU A 72 -25.87 -20.00 6.43
C GLU A 72 -26.26 -19.38 7.78
N GLY A 73 -26.46 -18.06 7.81
CA GLY A 73 -26.76 -17.29 9.03
C GLY A 73 -25.53 -16.73 9.77
N THR A 74 -24.32 -16.90 9.25
CA THR A 74 -23.06 -16.32 9.79
C THR A 74 -22.61 -15.12 8.94
N THR A 75 -22.13 -14.03 9.54
CA THR A 75 -21.60 -12.84 8.83
C THR A 75 -20.10 -12.64 9.10
N CYS A 76 -19.46 -11.79 8.28
CA CYS A 76 -18.06 -11.39 8.46
C CYS A 76 -17.98 -9.87 8.58
N GLU A 77 -17.73 -9.37 9.78
CA GLU A 77 -17.68 -7.94 10.07
C GLU A 77 -16.22 -7.47 10.04
N VAL A 78 -15.83 -6.79 8.95
CA VAL A 78 -14.45 -6.36 8.73
C VAL A 78 -14.30 -4.86 9.02
N THR A 79 -13.47 -4.51 10.00
CA THR A 79 -13.18 -3.11 10.37
C THR A 79 -11.69 -2.81 10.18
N VAL A 80 -11.38 -1.75 9.43
CA VAL A 80 -10.02 -1.28 9.21
C VAL A 80 -9.71 -0.13 10.18
N LEU A 81 -8.62 -0.25 10.95
CA LEU A 81 -8.12 0.80 11.85
C LEU A 81 -6.90 1.47 11.23
N GLU A 82 -6.95 2.78 11.04
CA GLU A 82 -5.85 3.57 10.48
C GLU A 82 -5.44 4.66 11.48
N ALA A 83 -4.14 4.73 11.77
CA ALA A 83 -3.59 5.70 12.72
C ALA A 83 -3.68 7.15 12.22
N ARG A 84 -3.70 7.34 10.90
CA ARG A 84 -3.75 8.65 10.24
C ARG A 84 -5.17 9.17 10.06
N ASP A 85 -5.26 10.46 9.79
CA ASP A 85 -6.44 11.19 9.30
C ASP A 85 -6.81 10.85 7.84
N ARG A 86 -6.11 9.90 7.20
CA ARG A 86 -6.27 9.53 5.79
C ARG A 86 -5.91 8.07 5.52
N ILE A 87 -6.53 7.50 4.49
CA ILE A 87 -6.16 6.21 3.92
C ILE A 87 -4.92 6.28 3.01
N GLY A 88 -4.52 5.14 2.43
CA GLY A 88 -3.41 4.98 1.48
C GLY A 88 -2.04 4.78 2.11
N GLY A 89 -1.79 5.29 3.32
CA GLY A 89 -0.51 5.11 4.01
C GLY A 89 0.67 5.64 3.17
N ARG A 90 1.52 4.75 2.66
CA ARG A 90 2.69 5.07 1.81
C ARG A 90 2.35 5.36 0.34
N THR A 91 1.15 5.02 -0.14
CA THR A 91 0.61 5.54 -1.42
C THR A 91 -0.18 6.82 -1.10
N TYR A 92 0.41 7.98 -1.39
CA TYR A 92 -0.18 9.27 -1.00
C TYR A 92 -0.07 10.29 -2.13
N THR A 93 -1.22 10.63 -2.69
CA THR A 93 -1.39 11.66 -3.71
C THR A 93 -1.65 13.02 -3.06
N LYS A 94 -0.93 14.06 -3.48
CA LYS A 94 -1.25 15.45 -3.16
C LYS A 94 -2.13 16.05 -4.25
N PRO A 95 -3.31 16.62 -3.92
CA PRO A 95 -4.11 17.35 -4.89
C PRO A 95 -3.38 18.64 -5.31
N ALA A 96 -3.66 19.17 -6.50
CA ALA A 96 -3.00 20.38 -7.00
C ALA A 96 -3.15 21.59 -6.04
N ALA A 97 -4.32 21.72 -5.41
CA ALA A 97 -4.61 22.72 -4.39
C ALA A 97 -3.76 22.63 -3.10
N ALA A 98 -2.94 21.57 -2.92
CA ALA A 98 -1.94 21.49 -1.86
C ALA A 98 -0.64 22.26 -2.18
N PHE A 99 -0.55 22.91 -3.35
CA PHE A 99 0.60 23.69 -3.80
C PHE A 99 0.24 25.17 -3.93
N ASN A 100 1.18 26.06 -3.58
CA ASN A 100 1.01 27.52 -3.64
C ASN A 100 0.89 28.10 -5.07
N PHE A 101 0.70 27.25 -6.08
CA PHE A 101 0.52 27.59 -7.50
C PHE A 101 -0.78 27.00 -8.08
N GLY A 102 -1.65 26.42 -7.25
CA GLY A 102 -2.96 25.90 -7.68
C GLY A 102 -2.83 24.73 -8.66
N ASP A 103 -3.56 24.80 -9.78
CA ASP A 103 -3.61 23.76 -10.82
C ASP A 103 -2.42 23.79 -11.80
N ALA A 104 -1.47 24.71 -11.65
CA ALA A 104 -0.29 24.86 -12.52
C ALA A 104 0.59 23.60 -12.63
N SER A 105 0.48 22.66 -11.68
CA SER A 105 1.07 21.31 -11.78
C SER A 105 0.41 20.39 -12.81
N GLY A 106 -0.62 20.83 -13.53
CA GLY A 106 -1.37 20.01 -14.49
C GLY A 106 -2.17 18.89 -13.80
N GLY A 107 -2.63 19.12 -12.56
CA GLY A 107 -3.29 18.12 -11.73
C GLY A 107 -2.43 17.64 -10.55
N VAL A 108 -2.70 16.43 -10.07
CA VAL A 108 -2.13 15.89 -8.82
C VAL A 108 -0.64 15.51 -8.95
N LEU A 109 0.04 15.33 -7.82
CA LEU A 109 1.38 14.73 -7.74
C LEU A 109 1.46 13.72 -6.59
N ASP A 110 2.03 12.54 -6.86
CA ASP A 110 2.22 11.51 -5.84
C ASP A 110 3.46 11.75 -4.99
N ALA A 111 3.25 11.97 -3.69
CA ALA A 111 4.28 12.03 -2.66
C ALA A 111 4.78 10.64 -2.24
N GLY A 112 4.07 9.58 -2.61
CA GLY A 112 4.45 8.18 -2.37
C GLY A 112 4.88 7.45 -3.63
N ALA A 113 4.51 6.17 -3.72
CA ALA A 113 4.62 5.41 -4.96
C ALA A 113 3.90 6.12 -6.12
N SER A 114 4.38 5.93 -7.34
CA SER A 114 3.78 6.51 -8.56
C SER A 114 3.91 5.62 -9.79
N TRP A 115 4.74 4.56 -9.70
CA TRP A 115 5.05 3.60 -10.75
C TRP A 115 4.40 2.25 -10.47
N ILE A 116 3.83 1.67 -11.52
CA ILE A 116 3.67 0.23 -11.67
C ILE A 116 4.97 -0.27 -12.31
N HIS A 117 5.76 -1.01 -11.52
CA HIS A 117 6.90 -1.76 -12.04
C HIS A 117 6.41 -3.06 -12.66
N GLY A 118 6.92 -3.42 -13.85
CA GLY A 118 6.51 -4.65 -14.53
C GLY A 118 5.05 -4.68 -14.98
N SER A 119 4.49 -3.55 -15.42
CA SER A 119 3.08 -3.44 -15.84
C SER A 119 2.79 -4.33 -17.05
N ASN A 120 1.92 -5.31 -16.86
CA ASN A 120 1.51 -6.29 -17.86
C ASN A 120 0.06 -6.74 -17.57
N PRO A 121 -0.64 -7.47 -18.49
CA PRO A 121 -2.03 -7.88 -18.30
C PRO A 121 -2.29 -8.77 -17.07
N GLU A 122 -1.25 -9.39 -16.53
CA GLU A 122 -1.30 -10.27 -15.37
C GLU A 122 -1.00 -9.53 -14.03
N HIS A 123 -0.30 -8.40 -14.08
CA HIS A 123 0.06 -7.60 -12.91
C HIS A 123 -1.18 -7.02 -12.20
N PRO A 124 -1.36 -7.21 -10.87
CA PRO A 124 -2.63 -6.95 -10.18
C PRO A 124 -3.04 -5.47 -10.17
N THR A 125 -2.08 -4.54 -10.09
CA THR A 125 -2.37 -3.10 -10.18
C THR A 125 -2.78 -2.71 -11.60
N THR A 126 -2.26 -3.41 -12.61
CA THR A 126 -2.56 -3.16 -14.03
C THR A 126 -3.97 -3.66 -14.35
N LYS A 127 -4.32 -4.88 -13.91
CA LYS A 127 -5.70 -5.40 -13.89
C LYS A 127 -6.67 -4.41 -13.23
N MET A 128 -6.30 -3.82 -12.09
CA MET A 128 -7.12 -2.81 -11.41
C MET A 128 -7.29 -1.52 -12.24
N CYS A 129 -6.22 -1.03 -12.87
CA CYS A 129 -6.28 0.14 -13.74
C CYS A 129 -7.14 -0.12 -15.00
N ASP A 130 -6.99 -1.28 -15.63
CA ASP A 130 -7.73 -1.64 -16.84
C ASP A 130 -9.22 -1.85 -16.55
N ALA A 131 -9.56 -2.52 -15.44
CA ALA A 131 -10.95 -2.69 -15.00
C ALA A 131 -11.65 -1.35 -14.74
N LEU A 132 -10.92 -0.35 -14.22
CA LEU A 132 -11.42 1.00 -13.95
C LEU A 132 -11.28 1.97 -15.14
N GLY A 133 -10.59 1.59 -16.22
CA GLY A 133 -10.31 2.44 -17.39
C GLY A 133 -9.34 3.60 -17.10
N LEU A 134 -8.37 3.44 -16.20
CA LEU A 134 -7.44 4.50 -15.80
C LEU A 134 -6.34 4.74 -16.83
N GLU A 135 -6.06 6.01 -17.13
CA GLU A 135 -4.88 6.43 -17.91
C GLU A 135 -3.59 6.02 -17.20
N ARG A 136 -2.67 5.41 -17.95
CA ARG A 136 -1.30 5.12 -17.54
C ARG A 136 -0.32 5.63 -18.59
N LYS A 137 0.91 5.96 -18.20
CA LYS A 137 1.97 6.41 -19.10
C LYS A 137 3.27 5.68 -18.84
N GLU A 138 3.75 5.03 -19.89
CA GLU A 138 5.04 4.35 -19.94
C GLU A 138 6.19 5.35 -19.76
N THR A 139 7.20 4.97 -19.00
CA THR A 139 8.43 5.73 -18.75
C THR A 139 9.64 4.88 -19.10
N ILE A 140 10.60 5.42 -19.85
CA ILE A 140 11.80 4.67 -20.23
C ILE A 140 12.91 4.95 -19.20
N GLU A 141 13.19 3.96 -18.35
CA GLU A 141 14.14 4.11 -17.24
C GLU A 141 15.59 3.80 -17.66
N ASP A 142 15.80 2.97 -18.68
CA ASP A 142 17.13 2.63 -19.21
C ASP A 142 17.78 3.77 -20.03
N ASP A 143 16.98 4.68 -20.59
CA ASP A 143 17.45 5.80 -21.44
C ASP A 143 17.88 7.00 -20.58
N ILE A 144 18.94 6.80 -19.78
CA ILE A 144 19.44 7.81 -18.83
C ILE A 144 20.46 8.74 -19.50
N GLN A 145 20.11 10.03 -19.59
CA GLN A 145 21.07 11.08 -19.93
C GLN A 145 21.84 11.52 -18.67
N LEU A 146 23.15 11.27 -18.62
CA LEU A 146 23.98 11.58 -17.46
C LEU A 146 24.82 12.85 -17.67
N PHE A 147 24.89 13.72 -16.67
CA PHE A 147 25.65 14.97 -16.67
C PHE A 147 26.61 15.04 -15.48
N SER A 148 27.75 15.71 -15.64
CA SER A 148 28.66 16.05 -14.56
C SER A 148 28.05 17.05 -13.57
N SER A 149 28.65 17.17 -12.38
CA SER A 149 28.38 18.28 -11.45
C SER A 149 28.56 19.70 -12.07
N THR A 150 29.25 19.81 -13.21
CA THR A 150 29.42 21.05 -13.99
C THR A 150 28.43 21.21 -15.15
N GLY A 151 27.49 20.28 -15.33
CA GLY A 151 26.48 20.30 -16.41
C GLY A 151 27.00 19.88 -17.79
N THR A 152 28.15 19.21 -17.85
CA THR A 152 28.70 18.61 -19.09
C THR A 152 28.12 17.21 -19.24
N ALA A 153 27.61 16.85 -20.42
CA ALA A 153 27.12 15.48 -20.65
C ALA A 153 28.27 14.46 -20.53
N VAL A 154 28.02 13.35 -19.83
CA VAL A 154 28.91 12.19 -19.80
C VAL A 154 28.86 11.52 -21.18
N ALA A 155 30.03 11.31 -21.79
CA ALA A 155 30.12 10.90 -23.20
C ALA A 155 29.66 9.46 -23.47
N ASP A 156 29.76 8.59 -22.45
CA ASP A 156 29.32 7.19 -22.51
C ASP A 156 28.74 6.76 -21.16
N THR A 157 27.42 6.86 -21.02
CA THR A 157 26.68 6.38 -19.84
C THR A 157 26.82 4.87 -19.64
N GLY A 158 26.93 4.10 -20.74
CA GLY A 158 26.99 2.64 -20.70
C GLY A 158 28.32 2.11 -20.16
N ALA A 159 29.44 2.65 -20.65
CA ALA A 159 30.77 2.37 -20.09
C ALA A 159 30.88 2.83 -18.63
N SER A 160 30.23 3.96 -18.27
CA SER A 160 30.17 4.39 -16.87
C SER A 160 29.38 3.43 -15.98
N PHE A 161 28.29 2.84 -16.46
CA PHE A 161 27.54 1.83 -15.71
C PHE A 161 28.33 0.53 -15.58
N GLY A 162 29.02 0.10 -16.65
CA GLY A 162 29.91 -1.07 -16.64
C GLY A 162 31.00 -0.99 -15.56
N SER A 163 31.68 0.16 -15.43
CA SER A 163 32.67 0.39 -14.35
C SER A 163 32.07 0.25 -12.94
N PHE A 164 30.82 0.66 -12.74
CA PHE A 164 30.12 0.43 -11.46
C PHE A 164 29.74 -1.04 -11.26
N VAL A 165 29.29 -1.75 -12.30
CA VAL A 165 28.94 -3.17 -12.25
C VAL A 165 30.17 -4.02 -11.92
N GLU A 166 31.33 -3.78 -12.54
CA GLU A 166 32.59 -4.46 -12.20
C GLU A 166 32.92 -4.35 -10.70
N ILE A 167 32.80 -3.13 -10.13
CA ILE A 167 33.06 -2.89 -8.70
C ILE A 167 32.00 -3.56 -7.81
N LEU A 168 30.74 -3.60 -8.26
CA LEU A 168 29.67 -4.28 -7.53
C LEU A 168 29.91 -5.79 -7.49
N GLU A 169 30.14 -6.43 -8.63
CA GLU A 169 30.35 -7.88 -8.74
C GLU A 169 31.56 -8.35 -7.91
N ASP A 170 32.71 -7.67 -8.01
CA ASP A 170 33.89 -7.95 -7.18
C ASP A 170 33.60 -7.77 -5.68
N ALA A 171 32.86 -6.72 -5.30
CA ALA A 171 32.48 -6.47 -3.92
C ALA A 171 31.51 -7.54 -3.38
N GLN A 172 30.55 -8.01 -4.19
CA GLN A 172 29.64 -9.10 -3.79
C GLN A 172 30.38 -10.43 -3.67
N TRP A 173 31.29 -10.74 -4.60
CA TRP A 173 32.08 -11.98 -4.59
C TRP A 173 33.09 -12.03 -3.42
N GLY A 174 33.62 -10.89 -3.00
CA GLY A 174 34.54 -10.76 -1.86
C GLY A 174 33.89 -10.72 -0.48
N ALA A 175 32.55 -10.64 -0.38
CA ALA A 175 31.83 -10.36 0.87
C ALA A 175 31.50 -11.59 1.73
N SER A 176 31.38 -11.37 3.04
CA SER A 176 30.84 -12.30 4.03
C SER A 176 29.42 -11.92 4.49
N ASP A 177 28.69 -12.84 5.12
CA ASP A 177 27.39 -12.50 5.76
C ASP A 177 27.61 -11.43 6.83
N GLY A 178 26.80 -10.37 6.77
CA GLY A 178 26.90 -9.19 7.64
C GLY A 178 27.79 -8.05 7.11
N ASP A 179 28.60 -8.24 6.06
CA ASP A 179 29.33 -7.12 5.46
C ASP A 179 28.38 -6.15 4.73
N SER A 180 28.53 -4.84 4.96
CA SER A 180 27.78 -3.84 4.19
C SER A 180 28.43 -3.58 2.83
N LEU A 181 27.61 -3.29 1.82
CA LEU A 181 28.06 -2.98 0.46
C LEU A 181 29.15 -1.89 0.43
N TRP A 182 29.02 -0.86 1.26
CA TRP A 182 30.02 0.20 1.39
C TRP A 182 31.39 -0.32 1.85
N GLN A 183 31.42 -1.28 2.78
CA GLN A 183 32.65 -1.91 3.25
C GLN A 183 33.25 -2.81 2.18
N SER A 184 32.44 -3.64 1.52
CA SER A 184 32.94 -4.58 0.50
C SER A 184 33.46 -3.88 -0.77
N MET A 185 32.91 -2.72 -1.14
CA MET A 185 33.44 -1.89 -2.23
C MET A 185 34.75 -1.15 -1.87
N ALA A 186 35.26 -1.25 -0.64
CA ALA A 186 36.44 -0.49 -0.21
C ALA A 186 37.74 -1.06 -0.80
N GLY A 187 38.40 -0.30 -1.67
CA GLY A 187 39.65 -0.70 -2.33
C GLY A 187 39.45 -1.49 -3.64
N VAL A 188 38.21 -1.87 -3.97
CA VAL A 188 37.85 -2.42 -5.27
C VAL A 188 38.02 -1.33 -6.34
N THR A 189 38.60 -1.71 -7.48
CA THR A 189 38.98 -0.81 -8.59
C THR A 189 38.63 -1.47 -9.91
N ALA A 190 37.81 -0.82 -10.73
CA ALA A 190 37.40 -1.29 -12.05
C ALA A 190 38.57 -1.34 -13.05
N SER A 191 38.35 -2.02 -14.17
CA SER A 191 39.28 -2.14 -15.30
C SER A 191 39.66 -0.78 -15.93
N ASP A 192 38.79 0.22 -15.82
CA ASP A 192 39.04 1.61 -16.24
C ASP A 192 39.79 2.46 -15.19
N GLY A 193 40.13 1.87 -14.03
CA GLY A 193 40.84 2.52 -12.93
C GLY A 193 39.96 3.36 -12.00
N LYS A 194 38.64 3.40 -12.20
CA LYS A 194 37.73 4.04 -11.24
C LYS A 194 37.56 3.17 -10.00
N THR A 195 37.20 3.81 -8.88
CA THR A 195 36.77 3.12 -7.65
C THR A 195 35.31 3.49 -7.36
N ARG A 196 34.75 2.99 -6.25
CA ARG A 196 33.43 3.43 -5.77
C ARG A 196 33.34 4.96 -5.58
N ASP A 197 34.47 5.62 -5.30
CA ASP A 197 34.52 7.03 -4.88
C ASP A 197 34.60 8.00 -6.08
N SER A 198 34.68 7.49 -7.31
CA SER A 198 34.60 8.25 -8.56
C SER A 198 33.21 8.89 -8.74
N GLU A 199 33.15 10.08 -9.37
CA GLU A 199 31.93 10.92 -9.44
C GLU A 199 30.72 10.19 -10.06
N ASP A 200 30.96 9.41 -11.13
CA ASP A 200 29.90 8.63 -11.79
C ASP A 200 29.52 7.37 -10.99
N ASN A 201 30.49 6.70 -10.36
CA ASN A 201 30.22 5.48 -9.58
C ASN A 201 29.49 5.81 -8.26
N GLN A 202 29.69 7.02 -7.71
CA GLN A 202 28.85 7.57 -6.65
C GLN A 202 27.40 7.83 -7.12
N TYR A 203 27.17 8.21 -8.39
CA TYR A 203 25.81 8.33 -8.95
C TYR A 203 25.14 6.96 -9.06
N TRP A 204 25.80 5.96 -9.64
CA TRP A 204 25.24 4.61 -9.75
C TRP A 204 24.99 3.95 -8.39
N LEU A 205 25.88 4.18 -7.41
CA LEU A 205 25.66 3.79 -6.02
C LEU A 205 24.42 4.47 -5.41
N SER A 206 24.13 5.72 -5.76
CA SER A 206 22.90 6.42 -5.35
C SER A 206 21.64 5.87 -6.05
N GLY A 207 21.76 5.37 -7.28
CA GLY A 207 20.71 4.60 -7.96
C GLY A 207 20.36 3.31 -7.20
N LEU A 208 21.38 2.57 -6.78
CA LEU A 208 21.22 1.39 -5.93
C LEU A 208 20.63 1.75 -4.54
N GLU A 209 21.13 2.81 -3.88
CA GLU A 209 20.59 3.28 -2.59
C GLU A 209 19.13 3.77 -2.69
N PHE A 210 18.70 4.28 -3.85
CA PHE A 210 17.30 4.59 -4.17
C PHE A 210 16.46 3.32 -4.35
N ASN A 211 16.89 2.41 -5.23
CA ASN A 211 16.17 1.18 -5.57
C ASN A 211 15.96 0.25 -4.37
N GLU A 212 16.98 0.08 -3.54
CA GLU A 212 16.94 -0.77 -2.34
C GLU A 212 16.42 -0.02 -1.10
N GLY A 213 16.11 1.28 -1.23
CA GLY A 213 15.53 2.10 -0.16
C GLY A 213 16.40 2.21 1.10
N GLY A 214 17.72 2.25 0.95
CA GLY A 214 18.67 2.08 2.04
C GLY A 214 20.01 2.78 1.82
N LYS A 215 20.91 2.70 2.81
CA LYS A 215 22.30 3.19 2.69
C LYS A 215 23.22 2.02 2.34
N ALA A 216 24.24 2.25 1.51
CA ALA A 216 25.27 1.26 1.22
C ALA A 216 26.01 0.78 2.49
N THR A 217 26.03 1.59 3.56
CA THR A 217 26.53 1.23 4.91
C THR A 217 25.59 0.34 5.73
N THR A 218 24.43 -0.02 5.19
CA THR A 218 23.37 -0.83 5.86
C THR A 218 22.79 -1.93 4.97
N ILE A 219 22.88 -1.78 3.65
CA ILE A 219 22.58 -2.81 2.65
C ILE A 219 23.70 -3.86 2.71
N GLY A 220 23.35 -5.14 2.85
CA GLY A 220 24.30 -6.23 2.88
C GLY A 220 24.90 -6.50 1.49
N ALA A 221 26.22 -6.65 1.40
CA ALA A 221 26.91 -6.88 0.12
C ALA A 221 26.52 -8.23 -0.52
N VAL A 222 26.36 -9.28 0.29
CA VAL A 222 25.93 -10.60 -0.22
C VAL A 222 24.49 -10.57 -0.74
N THR A 223 23.61 -9.76 -0.14
CA THR A 223 22.16 -9.80 -0.39
C THR A 223 21.62 -8.68 -1.28
N VAL A 224 22.42 -7.67 -1.63
CA VAL A 224 21.98 -6.61 -2.55
C VAL A 224 21.62 -7.18 -3.93
N GLY A 225 20.50 -6.73 -4.49
CA GLY A 225 19.97 -7.26 -5.75
C GLY A 225 19.36 -8.67 -5.65
N GLN A 226 19.41 -9.36 -4.50
CA GLN A 226 18.71 -10.64 -4.31
C GLN A 226 17.21 -10.40 -4.13
N ARG A 227 16.51 -10.32 -5.26
CA ARG A 227 15.06 -10.08 -5.31
C ARG A 227 14.28 -11.40 -5.44
N GLY A 228 12.97 -11.31 -5.19
CA GLY A 228 12.04 -12.40 -5.44
C GLY A 228 11.69 -12.53 -6.92
N SER A 229 10.54 -13.14 -7.22
CA SER A 229 9.95 -13.05 -8.56
C SER A 229 9.53 -11.60 -8.87
N GLU A 230 10.26 -10.92 -9.74
CA GLU A 230 9.80 -9.71 -10.40
C GLU A 230 8.74 -10.04 -11.47
N MET A 231 8.09 -9.03 -12.05
CA MET A 231 7.16 -9.21 -13.17
C MET A 231 7.71 -8.51 -14.40
N ASP A 232 7.76 -9.19 -15.54
CA ASP A 232 8.14 -8.58 -16.82
C ASP A 232 7.06 -7.59 -17.27
N GLY A 233 7.42 -6.43 -17.81
CA GLY A 233 6.42 -5.51 -18.34
C GLY A 233 6.94 -4.12 -18.64
N LYS A 234 6.02 -3.15 -18.57
CA LYS A 234 6.32 -1.72 -18.74
C LYS A 234 6.43 -1.02 -17.39
N GLU A 235 7.35 -0.07 -17.30
CA GLU A 235 7.36 0.90 -16.21
C GLU A 235 6.31 1.96 -16.51
N GLU A 236 5.20 1.99 -15.76
CA GLU A 236 4.05 2.86 -16.03
C GLU A 236 3.64 3.72 -14.83
N VAL A 237 3.52 5.03 -15.01
CA VAL A 237 2.95 5.93 -13.99
C VAL A 237 1.45 6.17 -14.18
N LEU A 238 0.76 6.50 -13.10
CA LEU A 238 -0.63 6.97 -13.11
C LEU A 238 -0.69 8.51 -13.10
N PRO A 239 -1.05 9.22 -14.19
CA PRO A 239 -1.04 10.68 -14.22
C PRO A 239 -2.06 11.34 -13.27
N GLY A 240 -3.14 10.62 -12.94
CA GLY A 240 -4.17 10.99 -11.95
C GLY A 240 -3.88 10.51 -10.52
N GLY A 241 -2.75 9.84 -10.29
CA GLY A 241 -2.21 9.50 -8.98
C GLY A 241 -2.75 8.22 -8.33
N TYR A 242 -1.95 7.60 -7.47
CA TYR A 242 -2.27 6.34 -6.80
C TYR A 242 -3.51 6.36 -5.90
N VAL A 243 -3.99 7.54 -5.50
CA VAL A 243 -5.26 7.71 -4.76
C VAL A 243 -6.45 7.08 -5.49
N GLN A 244 -6.43 7.04 -6.83
CA GLN A 244 -7.49 6.38 -7.63
C GLN A 244 -7.68 4.91 -7.25
N LEU A 245 -6.60 4.20 -6.91
CA LEU A 245 -6.60 2.80 -6.52
C LEU A 245 -6.98 2.62 -5.04
N VAL A 246 -6.50 3.53 -4.19
CA VAL A 246 -6.81 3.60 -2.76
C VAL A 246 -8.32 3.81 -2.55
N ASP A 247 -8.90 4.79 -3.25
CA ASP A 247 -10.32 5.12 -3.18
C ASP A 247 -11.18 4.01 -3.79
N ALA A 248 -10.73 3.37 -4.88
CA ALA A 248 -11.47 2.27 -5.50
C ALA A 248 -11.56 1.03 -4.61
N LEU A 249 -10.49 0.68 -3.88
CA LEU A 249 -10.50 -0.38 -2.87
C LEU A 249 -11.42 -0.04 -1.68
N ALA A 250 -11.31 1.19 -1.15
CA ALA A 250 -12.07 1.63 0.02
C ALA A 250 -13.58 1.76 -0.25
N SER A 251 -13.96 2.29 -1.41
CA SER A 251 -15.36 2.45 -1.84
C SER A 251 -15.99 1.17 -2.41
N GLY A 252 -15.19 0.13 -2.68
CA GLY A 252 -15.66 -1.09 -3.33
C GLY A 252 -15.97 -0.93 -4.81
N GLN A 253 -15.46 0.10 -5.50
CA GLN A 253 -15.52 0.24 -6.96
C GLN A 253 -14.82 -0.89 -7.71
N VAL A 254 -13.96 -1.66 -7.03
CA VAL A 254 -13.43 -2.93 -7.54
C VAL A 254 -13.91 -4.10 -6.68
N LYS A 255 -14.07 -5.27 -7.31
CA LYS A 255 -14.01 -6.57 -6.65
C LYS A 255 -12.57 -7.08 -6.75
N VAL A 256 -12.02 -7.57 -5.64
CA VAL A 256 -10.80 -8.37 -5.60
C VAL A 256 -11.18 -9.85 -5.41
N GLY A 257 -10.63 -10.74 -6.24
CA GLY A 257 -10.85 -12.19 -6.15
C GLY A 257 -9.64 -12.95 -5.60
N THR A 258 -9.89 -14.11 -4.99
CA THR A 258 -8.89 -15.02 -4.40
C THR A 258 -8.10 -15.86 -5.42
N GLY A 259 -7.87 -15.31 -6.62
CA GLY A 259 -7.23 -16.03 -7.72
C GLY A 259 -5.83 -16.54 -7.40
N VAL A 260 -5.51 -17.75 -7.86
CA VAL A 260 -4.21 -18.41 -7.73
C VAL A 260 -3.78 -18.86 -9.14
N PRO A 261 -2.56 -18.55 -9.61
CA PRO A 261 -1.46 -17.92 -8.88
C PRO A 261 -1.58 -16.41 -8.66
N GLN A 262 -2.62 -15.74 -9.17
CA GLN A 262 -2.71 -14.29 -9.17
C GLN A 262 -4.12 -13.76 -8.93
N LEU A 263 -4.16 -12.57 -8.33
CA LEU A 263 -5.35 -11.78 -8.03
C LEU A 263 -6.24 -11.57 -9.29
N ASP A 264 -7.53 -11.85 -9.15
CA ASP A 264 -8.55 -11.39 -10.10
C ASP A 264 -9.07 -10.01 -9.66
N VAL A 265 -9.33 -9.11 -10.62
CA VAL A 265 -9.82 -7.76 -10.36
C VAL A 265 -10.84 -7.36 -11.42
N SER A 266 -12.02 -6.95 -10.97
CA SER A 266 -13.11 -6.48 -11.84
C SER A 266 -13.79 -5.24 -11.26
N ALA A 267 -14.31 -4.34 -12.10
CA ALA A 267 -14.95 -3.11 -11.64
C ALA A 267 -16.45 -3.29 -11.33
N ARG A 268 -16.94 -2.45 -10.41
CA ARG A 268 -18.34 -2.33 -9.98
C ARG A 268 -18.78 -0.89 -10.23
N ASN A 269 -19.68 -0.69 -11.20
CA ASN A 269 -20.14 0.64 -11.57
C ASN A 269 -21.69 0.69 -11.67
N PRO A 270 -22.39 1.34 -10.71
CA PRO A 270 -21.86 1.84 -9.43
C PRO A 270 -21.53 0.69 -8.47
N PRO A 271 -20.67 0.90 -7.45
CA PRO A 271 -20.56 0.00 -6.31
C PRO A 271 -21.83 0.09 -5.44
N PRO A 272 -22.31 -1.03 -4.85
CA PRO A 272 -23.34 -0.97 -3.81
C PRO A 272 -22.73 -0.44 -2.50
N GLU A 273 -23.49 0.29 -1.68
CA GLU A 273 -22.99 0.83 -0.40
C GLU A 273 -22.50 -0.28 0.55
N SER A 274 -23.05 -1.50 0.46
CA SER A 274 -22.57 -2.68 1.21
C SER A 274 -21.22 -3.23 0.76
N ALA A 275 -20.65 -2.76 -0.37
CA ALA A 275 -19.27 -3.07 -0.76
C ALA A 275 -18.25 -2.07 -0.19
N LYS A 276 -18.67 -0.96 0.41
CA LYS A 276 -17.80 0.03 1.03
C LYS A 276 -17.16 -0.55 2.30
N LEU A 277 -15.85 -0.34 2.49
CA LEU A 277 -15.15 -0.81 3.69
C LEU A 277 -15.48 0.06 4.90
N ASN A 278 -15.66 -0.56 6.07
CA ASN A 278 -15.70 0.15 7.34
C ASN A 278 -14.26 0.53 7.75
N ILE A 279 -13.93 1.82 7.68
CA ILE A 279 -12.58 2.34 7.96
C ILE A 279 -12.66 3.42 9.04
N LEU A 280 -12.00 3.19 10.17
CA LEU A 280 -11.91 4.13 11.29
C LEU A 280 -10.54 4.82 11.24
N LEU A 281 -10.56 6.11 10.90
CA LEU A 281 -9.39 6.99 10.84
C LEU A 281 -9.01 7.52 12.24
N SER A 282 -7.77 7.97 12.39
CA SER A 282 -7.19 8.46 13.64
C SER A 282 -7.22 7.44 14.81
N ARG A 283 -7.24 6.15 14.51
CA ARG A 283 -7.22 5.03 15.48
C ARG A 283 -5.85 4.35 15.50
N GLU A 284 -4.91 5.00 16.19
CA GLU A 284 -3.56 4.46 16.40
C GLU A 284 -3.60 3.29 17.41
N VAL A 285 -3.30 2.08 16.96
CA VAL A 285 -3.23 0.87 17.79
C VAL A 285 -1.89 0.83 18.55
N VAL A 286 -1.95 0.59 19.87
CA VAL A 286 -0.78 0.56 20.77
C VAL A 286 -0.53 -0.79 21.45
N ALA A 287 -1.54 -1.68 21.51
CA ALA A 287 -1.38 -3.05 22.00
C ALA A 287 -2.34 -4.03 21.31
N ILE A 288 -1.91 -5.28 21.15
CA ILE A 288 -2.69 -6.39 20.59
C ILE A 288 -2.50 -7.61 21.51
N ALA A 289 -3.57 -8.12 22.11
CA ALA A 289 -3.50 -9.14 23.15
C ALA A 289 -4.55 -10.26 22.98
N LYS A 290 -4.14 -11.53 22.91
CA LYS A 290 -5.10 -12.66 22.89
C LYS A 290 -5.63 -12.95 24.30
N LYS A 291 -6.95 -12.79 24.51
CA LYS A 291 -7.64 -13.03 25.79
C LYS A 291 -8.69 -14.14 25.61
N GLY A 292 -8.36 -15.35 26.07
CA GLY A 292 -9.20 -16.52 25.80
C GLY A 292 -9.18 -16.85 24.31
N GLU A 293 -10.35 -16.89 23.66
CA GLU A 293 -10.44 -17.10 22.21
C GLU A 293 -10.32 -15.81 21.39
N LEU A 294 -10.72 -14.66 21.95
CA LEU A 294 -10.74 -13.37 21.27
C LEU A 294 -9.38 -12.65 21.35
N ILE A 295 -9.20 -11.66 20.49
CA ILE A 295 -8.06 -10.74 20.48
C ILE A 295 -8.56 -9.33 20.82
N GLU A 296 -8.00 -8.74 21.87
CA GLU A 296 -8.16 -7.34 22.23
C GLU A 296 -7.17 -6.47 21.46
N VAL A 297 -7.68 -5.38 20.89
CA VAL A 297 -6.91 -4.35 20.19
C VAL A 297 -7.11 -3.04 20.93
N THR A 298 -6.05 -2.51 21.55
CA THR A 298 -6.08 -1.27 22.33
C THR A 298 -5.60 -0.10 21.49
N MET A 299 -6.40 0.96 21.45
CA MET A 299 -6.08 2.24 20.81
C MET A 299 -5.43 3.22 21.78
N LYS A 300 -4.71 4.20 21.23
CA LYS A 300 -3.92 5.21 21.96
C LYS A 300 -4.75 6.13 22.87
N ASP A 301 -6.04 6.27 22.58
CA ASP A 301 -7.04 6.97 23.40
C ASP A 301 -7.55 6.13 24.59
N GLY A 302 -7.19 4.85 24.66
CA GLY A 302 -7.65 3.89 25.68
C GLY A 302 -8.90 3.11 25.27
N GLU A 303 -9.45 3.30 24.06
CA GLU A 303 -10.51 2.45 23.54
C GLU A 303 -9.98 1.03 23.29
N VAL A 304 -10.82 0.02 23.52
CA VAL A 304 -10.50 -1.39 23.27
C VAL A 304 -11.59 -2.00 22.40
N MET A 305 -11.20 -2.59 21.28
CA MET A 305 -12.07 -3.44 20.46
C MET A 305 -11.68 -4.91 20.64
N GLN A 306 -12.64 -5.81 20.49
CA GLN A 306 -12.41 -7.25 20.45
C GLN A 306 -12.72 -7.79 19.06
N ALA A 307 -11.96 -8.78 18.62
CA ALA A 307 -12.13 -9.46 17.34
C ALA A 307 -11.71 -10.94 17.42
N ASP A 308 -12.26 -11.77 16.54
CA ASP A 308 -11.87 -13.16 16.37
C ASP A 308 -10.51 -13.27 15.65
N TYR A 309 -10.25 -12.35 14.72
CA TYR A 309 -9.01 -12.27 13.94
C TYR A 309 -8.47 -10.85 13.82
N VAL A 310 -7.13 -10.72 13.80
CA VAL A 310 -6.42 -9.45 13.55
C VAL A 310 -5.40 -9.62 12.44
N ILE A 311 -5.48 -8.78 11.41
CA ILE A 311 -4.51 -8.70 10.31
C ILE A 311 -3.70 -7.42 10.47
N SER A 312 -2.41 -7.54 10.81
CA SER A 312 -1.51 -6.38 10.87
C SER A 312 -0.86 -6.13 9.51
N THR A 313 -1.02 -4.93 8.97
CA THR A 313 -0.32 -4.46 7.75
C THR A 313 0.61 -3.28 8.02
N LEU A 314 1.06 -3.16 9.28
CA LEU A 314 1.95 -2.10 9.76
C LEU A 314 3.29 -2.09 9.00
N PRO A 315 3.84 -0.92 8.64
CA PRO A 315 5.16 -0.81 8.05
C PRO A 315 6.27 -1.39 8.95
N LEU A 316 7.31 -1.97 8.35
CA LEU A 316 8.48 -2.49 9.07
C LEU A 316 9.10 -1.46 10.02
N GLY A 317 9.20 -0.19 9.59
CA GLY A 317 9.68 0.90 10.44
C GLY A 317 8.84 1.15 11.70
N VAL A 318 7.53 0.85 11.69
CA VAL A 318 6.65 0.90 12.87
C VAL A 318 6.93 -0.29 13.78
N LEU A 319 7.00 -1.51 13.23
CA LEU A 319 7.31 -2.72 14.01
C LEU A 319 8.67 -2.61 14.73
N LYS A 320 9.68 -2.00 14.08
CA LYS A 320 10.99 -1.69 14.69
C LYS A 320 10.93 -0.72 15.88
N THR A 321 9.82 -0.03 16.14
CA THR A 321 9.64 0.81 17.35
C THR A 321 9.22 0.03 18.60
N GLY A 322 8.82 -1.24 18.44
CA GLY A 322 8.20 -2.03 19.52
C GLY A 322 6.75 -1.66 19.84
N THR A 323 6.13 -0.77 19.04
CA THR A 323 4.69 -0.42 19.13
C THR A 323 3.97 -0.86 17.85
N PRO A 324 2.78 -1.48 17.91
CA PRO A 324 2.07 -1.91 19.11
C PRO A 324 2.79 -3.07 19.82
N THR A 325 2.52 -3.22 21.12
CA THR A 325 2.95 -4.40 21.88
C THR A 325 2.10 -5.63 21.54
N PHE A 326 2.66 -6.82 21.72
CA PHE A 326 2.00 -8.10 21.44
C PHE A 326 1.98 -8.99 22.68
N ASP A 327 0.81 -9.55 23.02
CA ASP A 327 0.60 -10.51 24.11
C ASP A 327 -0.18 -11.75 23.60
N PRO A 328 0.45 -12.94 23.47
CA PRO A 328 1.86 -13.22 23.70
C PRO A 328 2.78 -12.48 22.70
N PRO A 329 4.06 -12.27 23.05
CA PRO A 329 5.02 -11.60 22.17
C PRO A 329 5.23 -12.35 20.85
N LEU A 330 5.68 -11.62 19.83
CA LEU A 330 6.11 -12.21 18.56
C LEU A 330 7.22 -13.25 18.79
N SER A 331 7.21 -14.32 18.00
CA SER A 331 8.25 -15.36 18.07
C SER A 331 9.62 -14.82 17.67
N VAL A 332 10.69 -15.42 18.21
CA VAL A 332 12.10 -15.03 17.96
C VAL A 332 12.39 -14.90 16.46
N SER A 333 11.99 -15.89 15.65
CA SER A 333 12.15 -15.83 14.19
C SER A 333 11.45 -14.63 13.50
N LYS A 334 10.42 -14.03 14.11
CA LYS A 334 9.80 -12.79 13.63
C LYS A 334 10.53 -11.54 14.12
N THR A 335 10.98 -11.51 15.39
CA THR A 335 11.76 -10.38 15.90
C THR A 335 13.11 -10.27 15.19
N ASP A 336 13.82 -11.39 15.01
CA ASP A 336 15.09 -11.46 14.30
C ASP A 336 14.95 -10.97 12.85
N ALA A 337 13.85 -11.30 12.17
CA ALA A 337 13.56 -10.82 10.83
C ALA A 337 13.22 -9.32 10.80
N ILE A 338 12.42 -8.83 11.76
CA ILE A 338 12.10 -7.40 11.92
C ILE A 338 13.36 -6.59 12.23
N GLU A 339 14.32 -7.14 12.99
CA GLU A 339 15.59 -6.50 13.31
C GLU A 339 16.54 -6.49 12.10
N ARG A 340 16.79 -7.65 11.48
CA ARG A 340 17.79 -7.82 10.40
C ARG A 340 17.39 -7.17 9.06
N LEU A 341 16.11 -7.06 8.74
CA LEU A 341 15.68 -6.37 7.51
C LEU A 341 16.00 -4.86 7.60
N ALA A 342 16.69 -4.33 6.60
CA ALA A 342 16.95 -2.89 6.49
C ALA A 342 15.65 -2.10 6.28
N PHE A 343 15.63 -0.85 6.75
CA PHE A 343 14.54 0.09 6.50
C PHE A 343 15.12 1.52 6.49
N GLY A 344 15.46 2.02 5.30
CA GLY A 344 15.83 3.43 5.09
C GLY A 344 14.65 4.26 4.61
N ASN A 345 14.91 5.54 4.33
CA ASN A 345 13.92 6.46 3.78
C ASN A 345 14.37 7.01 2.43
N VAL A 346 13.41 7.12 1.50
CA VAL A 346 13.52 7.86 0.25
C VAL A 346 12.56 9.04 0.35
N ALA A 347 13.10 10.26 0.28
CA ALA A 347 12.28 11.47 0.22
C ALA A 347 12.15 11.94 -1.23
N LYS A 348 10.91 12.22 -1.65
CA LYS A 348 10.61 12.77 -2.98
C LYS A 348 10.53 14.30 -2.90
N ILE A 349 11.00 14.96 -3.95
CA ILE A 349 11.00 16.42 -4.09
C ILE A 349 10.42 16.73 -5.47
N SER A 350 9.34 17.51 -5.52
CA SER A 350 8.70 17.91 -6.78
C SER A 350 8.84 19.42 -6.96
N ILE A 351 9.63 19.82 -7.95
CA ILE A 351 9.94 21.22 -8.25
C ILE A 351 9.08 21.67 -9.43
N LEU A 352 8.09 22.51 -9.16
CA LEU A 352 7.19 23.10 -10.16
C LEU A 352 7.79 24.39 -10.73
N PHE A 353 7.67 24.56 -12.05
CA PHE A 353 8.13 25.74 -12.79
C PHE A 353 6.98 26.34 -13.61
N GLU A 354 7.11 27.61 -13.99
CA GLU A 354 6.15 28.31 -14.87
C GLU A 354 6.10 27.69 -16.29
N SER A 355 7.19 27.06 -16.74
CA SER A 355 7.28 26.34 -18.00
C SER A 355 8.41 25.30 -17.98
N ALA A 356 8.29 24.27 -18.82
CA ALA A 356 9.28 23.21 -18.96
C ALA A 356 10.48 23.64 -19.84
N TRP A 357 11.23 24.64 -19.39
CA TRP A 357 12.36 25.24 -20.14
C TRP A 357 13.49 24.24 -20.49
N TRP A 358 13.55 23.09 -19.81
CA TRP A 358 14.49 22.00 -20.08
C TRP A 358 14.08 21.08 -21.23
N ALA A 359 12.82 21.13 -21.70
CA ALA A 359 12.26 20.17 -22.66
C ALA A 359 12.96 20.16 -24.05
N SER A 360 13.69 21.23 -24.39
CA SER A 360 14.52 21.32 -25.60
C SER A 360 15.94 20.74 -25.45
N LYS A 361 16.29 20.26 -24.25
CA LYS A 361 17.61 19.72 -23.90
C LYS A 361 17.56 18.32 -23.30
N ILE A 362 16.54 18.06 -22.46
CA ILE A 362 16.28 16.76 -21.83
C ILE A 362 15.12 16.11 -22.58
N THR A 363 15.46 15.23 -23.52
CA THR A 363 14.50 14.48 -24.36
C THR A 363 14.17 13.09 -23.80
N VAL A 364 14.79 12.74 -22.68
CA VAL A 364 14.64 11.48 -21.92
C VAL A 364 13.67 11.64 -20.75
N ASP A 365 13.14 10.53 -20.22
CA ASP A 365 12.29 10.53 -19.02
C ASP A 365 13.14 10.70 -17.76
N TRP A 366 14.29 10.04 -17.70
CA TRP A 366 15.22 10.06 -16.56
C TRP A 366 16.55 10.71 -16.94
N PHE A 367 17.07 11.59 -16.07
CA PHE A 367 18.42 12.14 -16.23
C PHE A 367 19.15 12.24 -14.89
N GLY A 368 20.48 12.11 -14.96
CA GLY A 368 21.36 12.09 -13.81
C GLY A 368 22.30 13.30 -13.74
N ILE A 369 22.67 13.70 -12.54
CA ILE A 369 23.76 14.61 -12.24
C ILE A 369 24.74 13.87 -11.32
N THR A 370 25.96 13.62 -11.80
CA THR A 370 27.00 12.94 -11.02
C THR A 370 27.54 13.88 -9.93
N ARG A 371 27.87 13.30 -8.76
CA ARG A 371 28.28 14.03 -7.56
C ARG A 371 29.24 13.20 -6.73
N SER A 372 30.40 13.78 -6.43
CA SER A 372 31.44 13.18 -5.63
C SER A 372 31.25 13.48 -4.13
N GLY A 373 31.59 12.51 -3.28
CA GLY A 373 31.50 12.62 -1.82
C GLY A 373 30.18 12.10 -1.23
N GLU A 374 30.30 11.45 -0.07
CA GLU A 374 29.25 10.63 0.55
C GLU A 374 27.90 11.34 0.70
N THR A 375 27.84 12.47 1.41
CA THR A 375 26.56 13.22 1.59
C THR A 375 26.00 13.78 0.27
N ALA A 376 26.84 14.05 -0.73
CA ALA A 376 26.43 14.70 -1.97
C ALA A 376 25.78 13.73 -2.96
N ARG A 377 26.21 12.46 -3.00
CA ARG A 377 25.65 11.46 -3.94
C ARG A 377 24.17 11.16 -3.68
N GLY A 378 23.75 11.22 -2.43
CA GLY A 378 22.38 10.92 -2.01
C GLY A 378 21.40 12.08 -2.15
N LEU A 379 21.82 13.27 -2.59
CA LEU A 379 20.98 14.47 -2.61
C LEU A 379 20.81 15.04 -4.01
N SER A 380 19.64 14.82 -4.60
CA SER A 380 19.20 15.35 -5.90
C SER A 380 20.20 15.09 -7.03
N THR A 381 20.54 13.81 -7.19
CA THR A 381 21.37 13.28 -8.28
C THR A 381 20.55 12.67 -9.41
N GLN A 382 19.40 12.06 -9.10
CA GLN A 382 18.47 11.47 -10.08
C GLN A 382 17.25 12.37 -10.28
N TYR A 383 16.80 12.54 -11.52
CA TYR A 383 15.68 13.41 -11.90
C TYR A 383 14.74 12.75 -12.89
N VAL A 384 13.42 12.95 -12.70
CA VAL A 384 12.37 12.56 -13.64
C VAL A 384 11.76 13.79 -14.31
N ASN A 385 11.71 13.74 -15.63
CA ASN A 385 11.17 14.75 -16.53
C ASN A 385 9.64 14.62 -16.62
N MET A 386 8.91 15.07 -15.59
CA MET A 386 7.44 14.95 -15.53
C MET A 386 6.72 15.71 -16.67
N HIS A 387 7.42 16.54 -17.45
CA HIS A 387 6.87 17.15 -18.66
C HIS A 387 6.79 16.16 -19.82
N LYS A 388 7.81 15.33 -20.04
CA LYS A 388 7.74 14.23 -21.02
C LYS A 388 6.78 13.14 -20.54
N VAL A 389 6.94 12.70 -19.30
CA VAL A 389 6.14 11.62 -18.69
C VAL A 389 4.64 11.96 -18.58
N ALA A 390 4.30 13.19 -18.15
CA ALA A 390 2.92 13.55 -17.78
C ALA A 390 2.43 14.90 -18.32
N GLY A 391 3.22 15.62 -19.13
CA GLY A 391 2.92 16.98 -19.60
C GLY A 391 3.17 18.10 -18.58
N LYS A 392 3.42 17.76 -17.31
CA LYS A 392 3.46 18.68 -16.17
C LYS A 392 4.79 19.46 -16.15
N PRO A 393 4.83 20.79 -15.93
CA PRO A 393 6.08 21.56 -15.89
C PRO A 393 6.83 21.37 -14.54
N VAL A 394 7.12 20.11 -14.23
CA VAL A 394 7.70 19.66 -12.96
C VAL A 394 8.97 18.85 -13.22
N LEU A 395 10.00 19.08 -12.42
CA LEU A 395 11.10 18.14 -12.24
C LEU A 395 10.90 17.42 -10.90
N MET A 396 10.83 16.09 -10.94
CA MET A 396 10.85 15.28 -9.72
C MET A 396 12.29 14.85 -9.45
N THR A 397 12.71 14.82 -8.19
CA THR A 397 14.04 14.35 -7.76
C THR A 397 13.95 13.75 -6.36
N PHE A 398 15.03 13.10 -5.92
CA PHE A 398 15.04 12.28 -4.71
C PHE A 398 16.17 12.67 -3.75
N ALA A 399 15.96 12.37 -2.47
CA ALA A 399 16.99 12.35 -1.45
C ALA A 399 16.99 10.97 -0.77
N VAL A 400 18.14 10.29 -0.79
CA VAL A 400 18.32 8.86 -0.50
C VAL A 400 19.64 8.61 0.22
N GLY A 401 19.82 7.42 0.78
CA GLY A 401 21.10 6.96 1.32
C GLY A 401 21.73 7.98 2.29
N PRO A 402 23.00 8.41 2.10
CA PRO A 402 23.67 9.40 2.95
C PRO A 402 23.16 10.84 2.79
N GLY A 403 22.35 11.11 1.75
CA GLY A 403 21.63 12.37 1.56
C GLY A 403 20.22 12.38 2.18
N GLU A 404 19.84 11.32 2.91
CA GLU A 404 18.58 11.23 3.65
C GLU A 404 18.34 12.47 4.51
N PHE A 405 17.18 13.09 4.31
CA PHE A 405 16.88 14.42 4.82
C PHE A 405 16.63 14.41 6.33
N GLN A 406 17.54 14.99 7.13
CA GLN A 406 17.18 15.34 8.51
C GLN A 406 16.12 16.46 8.51
N PRO A 407 15.07 16.39 9.36
CA PRO A 407 13.85 17.21 9.23
C PRO A 407 14.01 18.67 9.73
N ARG A 408 15.16 19.31 9.46
CA ARG A 408 15.53 20.63 10.01
C ARG A 408 16.06 21.65 8.98
N ILE A 409 16.00 21.35 7.68
CA ILE A 409 16.35 22.33 6.63
C ILE A 409 15.07 22.83 5.94
N PRO A 410 14.47 23.95 6.39
CA PRO A 410 13.43 24.62 5.63
C PRO A 410 14.06 25.28 4.40
N ILE A 411 13.87 24.70 3.21
CA ILE A 411 14.29 25.31 1.95
C ILE A 411 13.12 26.19 1.43
N PRO A 412 13.26 27.52 1.35
CA PRO A 412 12.27 28.36 0.70
C PRO A 412 12.08 27.93 -0.76
N HIS A 413 10.83 27.92 -1.23
CA HIS A 413 10.43 27.58 -2.61
C HIS A 413 10.58 26.11 -3.04
N VAL A 414 10.96 25.16 -2.16
CA VAL A 414 10.93 23.72 -2.47
C VAL A 414 9.72 23.05 -1.81
N ILE A 415 8.89 22.38 -2.62
CA ILE A 415 7.78 21.54 -2.14
C ILE A 415 8.37 20.16 -1.80
N LEU A 416 8.78 20.00 -0.53
CA LEU A 416 9.27 18.74 0.01
C LEU A 416 8.09 17.76 0.18
N LEU A 417 8.12 16.64 -0.54
CA LEU A 417 7.13 15.57 -0.42
C LEU A 417 7.67 14.43 0.45
N ALA A 418 8.07 14.79 1.68
CA ALA A 418 8.53 13.84 2.68
C ALA A 418 7.36 13.00 3.24
N GLN A 419 7.60 11.72 3.50
CA GLN A 419 6.70 10.90 4.31
C GLN A 419 7.13 10.97 5.78
N GLY A 420 6.36 11.71 6.57
CA GLY A 420 6.57 11.88 8.01
C GLY A 420 5.32 12.47 8.65
N ASP A 421 5.18 12.25 9.95
CA ASP A 421 4.01 12.70 10.72
C ASP A 421 4.01 14.22 10.95
N PRO A 422 2.82 14.84 11.12
CA PRO A 422 2.74 16.25 11.48
C PRO A 422 3.47 16.50 12.82
N PRO A 423 4.21 17.61 12.96
CA PRO A 423 4.97 17.88 14.17
C PRO A 423 4.03 18.09 15.37
N ILE A 424 4.30 17.38 16.47
CA ILE A 424 3.70 17.68 17.77
C ILE A 424 4.20 19.07 18.18
N THR A 425 3.27 20.02 18.31
CA THR A 425 3.57 21.41 18.64
C THR A 425 3.75 21.62 20.14
N HIS A 426 4.93 22.08 20.55
CA HIS A 426 5.23 22.70 21.84
C HIS A 426 6.07 23.96 21.60
#